data_AF-A0A955JEC3-F1
#
_entry.id   AF-A0A955JEC3-F1
#
_cell.length_a   1.000
_cell.length_b   1.000
_cell.length_c   1.000
_cell.angle_alpha   90.00
_cell.angle_beta   90.00
_cell.angle_gamma   90.00
#
_symmetry.space_group_name_H-M   'P 1'
#
loop_
_entity.id
_entity.type
_entity.pdbx_description
1 polymer ?
#
loop_
_entity_poly.entity_id
_entity_poly.type
_entity_poly.pdbx_seq_one_letter_code
_entity_poly.pdbx_strand_id
1 'polypeptide(L)'
;MNESLCARVSRQLSRYLDGQLTARERELVERHRSGCRPCSEELRSLEALRDRVKNLATGDAVVRRRIAATPLVLFAVSLVLASSLVGAYSLGRSHATRTLVAEPEAPAPLRRMGAPSVRIREDRPATVIPVSEIDGGADFLEAFMRRVGGDWPRSESEHVTVEEVQSAEGSGRRIVIQLK
;
A
#
# COMPACT_ATOMS: atom_id res chain seq x y z
N MET A 1 -9.40 -38.25 -20.48
CA MET A 1 -8.58 -37.15 -19.95
C MET A 1 -8.50 -37.34 -18.44
N ASN A 2 -7.31 -37.33 -17.83
CA ASN A 2 -7.14 -37.65 -16.41
C ASN A 2 -7.17 -36.36 -15.58
N GLU A 3 -8.36 -35.93 -15.17
CA GLU A 3 -8.56 -34.67 -14.41
C GLU A 3 -7.71 -34.61 -13.13
N SER A 4 -7.54 -35.74 -12.43
CA SER A 4 -6.70 -35.83 -11.22
C SER A 4 -5.22 -35.57 -11.49
N LEU A 5 -4.72 -35.95 -12.67
CA LEU A 5 -3.34 -35.69 -13.08
C LEU A 5 -3.14 -34.24 -13.47
N CYS A 6 -4.10 -33.63 -14.18
CA CYS A 6 -4.07 -32.20 -14.50
C CYS A 6 -4.00 -31.34 -13.23
N ALA A 7 -4.85 -31.62 -12.23
CA ALA A 7 -4.84 -30.90 -10.96
C ALA A 7 -3.51 -31.03 -10.22
N ARG A 8 -2.87 -32.21 -10.28
CA ARG A 8 -1.54 -32.42 -9.70
C ARG A 8 -0.46 -31.63 -10.44
N VAL A 9 -0.47 -31.67 -11.77
CA VAL A 9 0.52 -30.99 -12.61
C VAL A 9 0.39 -29.47 -12.50
N SER A 10 -0.83 -28.92 -12.53
CA SER A 10 -1.11 -27.49 -12.33
C SER A 10 -0.44 -26.96 -11.04
N ARG A 11 -0.60 -27.66 -9.90
CA ARG A 11 0.07 -27.29 -8.64
C ARG A 11 1.60 -27.38 -8.69
N GLN A 12 2.18 -28.10 -9.64
CA GLN A 12 3.62 -28.25 -9.82
C GLN A 12 4.20 -27.24 -10.83
N LEU A 13 3.39 -26.53 -11.62
CA LEU A 13 3.87 -25.63 -12.68
C LEU A 13 4.69 -24.44 -12.14
N SER A 14 4.29 -23.82 -11.03
CA SER A 14 5.08 -22.75 -10.43
C SER A 14 6.45 -23.25 -9.97
N ARG A 15 6.49 -24.39 -9.26
CA ARG A 15 7.75 -25.04 -8.83
C ARG A 15 8.60 -25.49 -10.02
N TYR A 16 7.97 -25.86 -11.14
CA TYR A 16 8.66 -26.16 -12.40
C TYR A 16 9.41 -24.93 -12.92
N LEU A 17 8.75 -23.77 -12.96
CA LEU A 17 9.36 -22.50 -13.41
C LEU A 17 10.47 -22.01 -12.49
N ASP A 18 10.35 -22.25 -11.18
CA ASP A 18 11.37 -21.90 -10.20
C ASP A 18 12.53 -22.91 -10.15
N GLY A 19 12.47 -23.99 -10.94
CA GLY A 19 13.50 -25.04 -10.95
C GLY A 19 13.52 -25.92 -9.69
N GLN A 20 12.47 -25.89 -8.88
CA GLN A 20 12.40 -26.55 -7.56
C GLN A 20 11.89 -28.00 -7.61
N LEU A 21 11.56 -28.52 -8.80
CA LEU A 21 11.13 -29.90 -8.96
C LEU A 21 12.32 -30.86 -9.00
N THR A 22 12.13 -32.05 -8.43
CA THR A 22 13.06 -33.18 -8.63
C THR A 22 13.07 -33.63 -10.10
N ALA A 23 14.11 -34.34 -10.53
CA ALA A 23 14.21 -34.83 -11.92
C ALA A 23 12.98 -35.67 -12.34
N ARG A 24 12.48 -36.51 -11.43
CA ARG A 24 11.31 -37.37 -11.67
C ARG A 24 10.02 -36.56 -11.81
N GLU A 25 9.83 -35.52 -11.00
CA GLU A 25 8.66 -34.64 -11.10
C GLU A 25 8.72 -33.79 -12.36
N ARG A 26 9.90 -33.29 -12.73
CA ARG A 26 10.11 -32.54 -13.98
C ARG A 26 9.72 -33.37 -15.20
N GLU A 27 10.19 -34.63 -15.25
CA GLU A 27 9.84 -35.55 -16.34
C GLU A 27 8.32 -35.80 -16.41
N LEU A 28 7.66 -35.96 -15.26
CA LEU A 28 6.20 -36.13 -15.20
C LEU A 28 5.45 -34.92 -15.75
N VAL A 29 5.85 -33.71 -15.36
CA VAL A 29 5.26 -32.45 -15.86
C VAL A 29 5.49 -32.32 -17.36
N GLU A 30 6.71 -32.61 -17.83
CA GLU A 30 7.07 -32.53 -19.26
C GLU A 30 6.30 -33.51 -20.13
N ARG A 31 6.16 -34.76 -19.68
CA ARG A 31 5.39 -35.79 -20.37
C ARG A 31 3.89 -35.48 -20.37
N HIS A 32 3.37 -34.89 -19.30
CA HIS A 32 1.95 -34.52 -19.25
C HIS A 32 1.64 -33.32 -20.15
N ARG A 33 2.44 -32.25 -20.08
CA ARG A 33 2.21 -31.03 -20.86
C ARG A 33 2.34 -31.24 -22.37
N SER A 34 3.12 -32.23 -22.82
CA SER A 34 3.23 -32.55 -24.26
C SER A 34 1.92 -33.12 -24.83
N GLY A 35 1.05 -33.70 -23.98
CA GLY A 35 -0.24 -34.26 -24.37
C GLY A 35 -1.47 -33.52 -23.81
N CYS A 36 -1.28 -32.53 -22.93
CA CYS A 36 -2.36 -31.84 -22.23
C CYS A 36 -2.36 -30.35 -22.57
N ARG A 37 -3.30 -29.94 -23.45
CA ARG A 37 -3.46 -28.54 -23.87
C ARG A 37 -3.71 -27.57 -22.71
N PRO A 38 -4.61 -27.84 -21.74
CA PRO A 38 -4.85 -26.95 -20.60
C PRO A 38 -3.57 -26.65 -19.79
N CYS A 39 -2.81 -27.69 -19.42
CA CYS A 39 -1.57 -27.49 -18.64
C CYS A 39 -0.49 -26.77 -19.45
N SER A 40 -0.47 -26.93 -20.77
CA SER A 40 0.45 -26.19 -21.66
C SER A 40 0.10 -24.70 -21.75
N GLU A 41 -1.19 -24.37 -21.85
CA GLU A 41 -1.68 -22.98 -21.83
C GLU A 41 -1.45 -22.31 -20.47
N GLU A 42 -1.69 -23.02 -19.37
CA GLU A 42 -1.41 -22.54 -18.01
C GLU A 42 0.08 -22.24 -17.81
N LEU A 43 0.97 -23.13 -18.26
CA LEU A 43 2.41 -22.90 -18.18
C LEU A 43 2.84 -21.66 -18.97
N ARG A 44 2.32 -21.46 -20.20
CA ARG A 44 2.60 -20.26 -21.00
C ARG A 44 2.13 -18.97 -20.32
N SER A 45 0.97 -19.03 -19.66
CA SER A 45 0.44 -17.90 -18.88
C SER A 45 1.39 -17.51 -17.74
N LEU A 46 1.86 -18.52 -16.97
CA LEU A 46 2.82 -18.31 -15.89
C LEU A 46 4.18 -17.79 -16.39
N GLU A 47 4.67 -18.28 -17.54
CA GLU A 47 5.88 -17.77 -18.19
C GLU A 47 5.73 -16.29 -18.59
N ALA A 48 4.60 -15.92 -19.19
CA ALA A 48 4.32 -14.54 -19.57
C ALA A 48 4.24 -13.60 -18.35
N LEU A 49 3.66 -14.06 -17.23
CA LEU A 49 3.65 -13.32 -15.97
C LEU A 49 5.06 -13.13 -15.41
N ARG A 50 5.86 -14.19 -15.38
CA ARG A 50 7.26 -14.14 -14.93
C ARG A 50 8.06 -13.13 -15.74
N ASP A 51 7.89 -13.12 -17.06
CA ASP A 51 8.60 -12.20 -17.95
C ASP A 51 8.17 -10.74 -17.73
N ARG A 52 6.87 -10.48 -17.49
CA ARG A 52 6.39 -9.15 -17.11
C ARG A 52 6.98 -8.68 -15.78
N VAL A 53 6.99 -9.53 -14.75
CA VAL A 53 7.59 -9.20 -13.45
C VAL A 53 9.09 -8.93 -13.58
N LYS A 54 9.80 -9.74 -14.37
CA LYS A 54 11.22 -9.54 -14.65
C LYS A 54 11.47 -8.18 -15.33
N ASN A 55 10.63 -7.82 -16.30
CA ASN A 55 10.73 -6.54 -17.01
C ASN A 55 10.45 -5.35 -16.09
N LEU A 56 9.50 -5.46 -15.17
CA LEU A 56 9.23 -4.44 -14.15
C LEU A 56 10.43 -4.27 -13.21
N ALA A 57 11.00 -5.37 -12.71
CA ALA A 57 12.17 -5.34 -11.84
C ALA A 57 13.38 -4.68 -12.53
N THR A 58 13.57 -4.89 -13.84
CA THR A 58 14.60 -4.19 -14.61
C THR A 58 14.27 -2.71 -14.87
N GLY A 59 12.99 -2.37 -15.02
CA GLY A 59 12.54 -0.98 -15.16
C GLY A 59 12.77 -0.15 -13.89
N ASP A 60 12.60 -0.76 -12.72
CA ASP A 60 12.85 -0.12 -11.43
C ASP A 60 14.32 0.24 -11.21
N ALA A 61 15.27 -0.45 -11.84
CA ALA A 61 16.67 -0.05 -11.82
C ALA A 61 16.88 1.33 -12.48
N VAL A 62 16.11 1.64 -13.52
CA VAL A 62 16.13 2.95 -14.19
C VAL A 62 15.47 4.02 -13.31
N VAL A 63 14.36 3.68 -12.63
CA VAL A 63 13.66 4.61 -11.74
C VAL A 63 14.48 4.90 -10.48
N ARG A 64 15.08 3.88 -9.85
CA ARG A 64 15.98 4.07 -8.69
C ARG A 64 17.17 4.96 -9.03
N ARG A 65 17.69 4.90 -10.25
CA ARG A 65 18.79 5.78 -10.69
C ARG A 65 18.37 7.25 -10.76
N ARG A 66 17.09 7.56 -11.01
CA ARG A 66 16.58 8.94 -11.02
C ARG A 66 16.33 9.50 -9.62
N ILE A 67 15.92 8.67 -8.66
CA ILE A 67 15.63 9.12 -7.29
C ILE A 67 16.91 9.46 -6.51
N ALA A 68 18.06 8.88 -6.87
CA ALA A 68 19.33 9.20 -6.23
C ALA A 68 19.87 10.61 -6.54
N ALA A 69 19.39 11.28 -7.61
CA ALA A 69 19.87 12.60 -8.02
C ALA A 69 19.00 13.77 -7.49
N THR A 70 17.75 13.51 -7.12
CA THR A 70 16.81 14.53 -6.66
C THR A 70 17.17 15.21 -5.33
N PRO A 71 17.71 14.54 -4.29
CA PRO A 71 17.98 15.22 -3.02
C PRO A 71 19.12 16.24 -3.15
N LEU A 72 20.14 15.98 -3.99
CA LEU A 72 21.26 16.91 -4.19
C LEU A 72 20.84 18.20 -4.87
N VAL A 73 19.95 18.12 -5.87
CA VAL A 73 19.44 19.31 -6.57
C VAL A 73 18.59 20.15 -5.61
N LEU A 74 17.71 19.52 -4.82
CA LEU A 74 16.91 20.25 -3.82
C LEU A 74 17.78 20.89 -2.73
N PHE A 75 18.84 20.21 -2.28
CA PHE A 75 19.79 20.77 -1.32
C PHE A 75 20.54 21.98 -1.90
N ALA A 76 21.01 21.88 -3.15
CA ALA A 76 21.69 22.98 -3.84
C ALA A 76 20.78 24.19 -4.02
N VAL A 77 19.52 24.00 -4.43
CA VAL A 77 18.53 25.08 -4.56
C VAL A 77 18.25 25.74 -3.20
N SER A 78 18.12 24.93 -2.13
CA SER A 78 17.88 25.43 -0.77
C SER A 78 19.05 26.28 -0.27
N LEU A 79 20.30 25.86 -0.55
CA LEU A 79 21.51 26.63 -0.23
C LEU A 79 21.53 27.99 -0.93
N VAL A 80 21.21 28.04 -2.23
CA VAL A 80 21.17 29.30 -3.00
C VAL A 80 20.10 30.25 -2.46
N LEU A 81 18.91 29.75 -2.12
CA LEU A 81 17.85 30.55 -1.52
C LEU A 81 18.23 31.07 -0.12
N ALA A 82 18.85 30.23 0.71
CA ALA A 82 19.32 30.62 2.04
C ALA A 82 20.39 31.72 1.98
N SER A 83 21.37 31.60 1.07
CA SER A 83 22.40 32.63 0.87
C SER A 83 21.81 33.98 0.43
N SER A 84 20.77 33.95 -0.40
CA SER A 84 20.09 35.17 -0.88
C SER A 84 19.36 35.90 0.25
N LEU A 85 18.72 35.17 1.16
CA LEU A 85 18.03 35.75 2.31
C LEU A 85 19.03 36.38 3.31
N VAL A 86 20.17 35.73 3.57
CA VAL A 86 21.21 36.29 4.48
C VAL A 86 21.79 37.60 3.92
N GLY A 87 22.01 37.68 2.59
CA GLY A 87 22.44 38.92 1.94
C GLY A 87 21.46 40.07 2.16
N ALA A 88 20.17 39.84 1.95
CA ALA A 88 19.13 40.85 2.16
C ALA A 88 19.00 41.32 3.63
N TYR A 89 19.15 40.40 4.59
CA TYR A 89 19.11 40.75 6.02
C TYR A 89 20.31 41.59 6.47
N SER A 90 21.47 41.43 5.85
CA SER A 90 22.68 42.19 6.23
C SER A 90 22.64 43.66 5.80
N LEU A 91 21.98 43.98 4.67
CA LEU A 91 21.82 45.35 4.19
C LEU A 91 20.70 46.13 4.90
N GLY A 92 19.73 45.44 5.52
CA GLY A 92 18.62 46.09 6.24
C GLY A 92 18.95 46.57 7.65
N ARG A 93 20.11 46.21 8.22
CA ARG A 93 20.42 46.49 9.63
C ARG A 93 21.15 47.82 9.87
N SER A 94 21.52 48.54 8.82
CA SER A 94 22.32 49.78 8.94
C SER A 94 21.52 51.06 9.21
N HIS A 95 20.19 51.00 9.32
CA HIS A 95 19.36 52.20 9.56
C HIS A 95 18.24 51.95 10.59
N ALA A 96 18.58 51.79 11.87
CA ALA A 96 17.61 52.04 12.95
C ALA A 96 18.30 52.16 14.32
N THR A 97 19.01 53.27 14.55
CA THR A 97 19.23 53.80 15.90
C THR A 97 18.49 55.12 16.03
N ARG A 98 17.20 55.07 16.40
CA ARG A 98 16.58 56.14 17.20
C ARG A 98 15.21 55.72 17.73
N THR A 99 15.17 55.61 19.06
CA THR A 99 14.10 56.00 19.99
C THR A 99 12.66 55.57 19.66
N LEU A 100 12.06 54.80 20.57
CA LEU A 100 11.20 55.36 21.61
C LEU A 100 10.86 54.24 22.62
N VAL A 101 11.12 54.52 23.90
CA VAL A 101 10.66 53.73 25.04
C VAL A 101 9.15 53.95 25.14
N ALA A 102 8.38 52.95 24.75
CA ALA A 102 6.95 52.89 25.02
C ALA A 102 6.72 52.03 26.25
N GLU A 103 6.00 52.63 27.19
CA GLU A 103 5.56 52.11 28.48
C GLU A 103 4.75 50.81 28.33
N PRO A 104 4.97 49.79 29.19
CA PRO A 104 4.25 48.53 29.09
C PRO A 104 2.81 48.69 29.60
N GLU A 105 1.85 48.80 28.69
CA GLU A 105 0.43 48.64 29.00
C GLU A 105 0.15 47.20 29.49
N ALA A 106 -0.61 47.14 30.58
CA ALA A 106 -0.99 45.91 31.25
C ALA A 106 -1.73 44.93 30.32
N PRO A 107 -1.47 43.62 30.42
CA PRO A 107 -2.11 42.63 29.57
C PRO A 107 -3.62 42.56 29.84
N ALA A 108 -4.39 42.74 28.78
CA ALA A 108 -5.83 42.53 28.78
C ALA A 108 -6.18 41.10 29.25
N PRO A 109 -7.30 40.91 29.97
CA PRO A 109 -7.72 39.60 30.45
C PRO A 109 -7.94 38.64 29.28
N LEU A 110 -7.26 37.49 29.34
CA LEU A 110 -7.38 36.39 28.39
C LEU A 110 -8.86 35.97 28.29
N ARG A 111 -9.51 36.33 27.18
CA ARG A 111 -10.76 35.69 26.76
C ARG A 111 -10.46 34.21 26.57
N ARG A 112 -11.12 33.37 27.38
CA ARG A 112 -11.23 31.92 27.14
C ARG A 112 -11.76 31.71 25.72
N MET A 113 -10.87 31.41 24.79
CA MET A 113 -11.26 30.78 23.53
C MET A 113 -11.75 29.39 23.88
N GLY A 114 -13.05 29.17 23.68
CA GLY A 114 -13.66 27.86 23.84
C GLY A 114 -12.90 26.84 23.00
N ALA A 115 -12.70 25.65 23.58
CA ALA A 115 -12.08 24.54 22.90
C ALA A 115 -12.77 24.29 21.55
N PRO A 116 -12.02 24.05 20.46
CA PRO A 116 -12.60 23.66 19.20
C PRO A 116 -13.34 22.33 19.41
N SER A 117 -14.67 22.38 19.37
CA SER A 117 -15.47 21.17 19.25
C SER A 117 -15.26 20.63 17.84
N VAL A 118 -14.37 19.65 17.72
CA VAL A 118 -14.25 18.82 16.53
C VAL A 118 -15.55 18.04 16.41
N ARG A 119 -16.51 18.58 15.68
CA ARG A 119 -17.66 17.81 15.21
C ARG A 119 -17.15 16.90 14.10
N ILE A 120 -16.98 15.62 14.42
CA ILE A 120 -16.80 14.57 13.42
C ILE A 120 -18.05 14.63 12.55
N ARG A 121 -17.87 15.02 11.30
CA ARG A 121 -18.94 15.06 10.30
C ARG A 121 -19.28 13.61 9.94
N GLU A 122 -20.36 13.09 10.50
CA GLU A 122 -20.88 11.73 10.26
C GLU A 122 -21.40 11.52 8.81
N ASP A 123 -21.35 12.54 7.95
CA ASP A 123 -21.82 12.47 6.55
C ASP A 123 -20.84 11.85 5.55
N ARG A 124 -19.80 11.11 5.98
CA ARG A 124 -19.08 10.28 5.01
C ARG A 124 -19.82 8.95 4.85
N PRO A 125 -20.45 8.68 3.69
CA PRO A 125 -20.93 7.33 3.42
C PRO A 125 -19.74 6.40 3.55
N ALA A 126 -19.86 5.39 4.41
CA ALA A 126 -18.87 4.35 4.55
C ALA A 126 -18.52 3.87 3.14
N THR A 127 -17.25 3.97 2.75
CA THR A 127 -16.81 3.42 1.48
C THR A 127 -16.86 1.91 1.61
N VAL A 128 -17.98 1.33 1.18
CA VAL A 128 -18.21 -0.10 1.17
C VAL A 128 -17.44 -0.66 -0.02
N ILE A 129 -16.30 -1.29 0.26
CA ILE A 129 -15.56 -2.03 -0.76
C ILE A 129 -16.16 -3.44 -0.83
N PRO A 130 -16.74 -3.87 -1.96
CA PRO A 130 -17.28 -5.22 -2.10
C PRO A 130 -16.14 -6.25 -2.04
N VAL A 131 -16.26 -7.23 -1.14
CA VAL A 131 -15.24 -8.26 -0.89
C VAL A 131 -15.06 -9.21 -2.08
N SER A 132 -16.03 -9.27 -2.99
CA SER A 132 -15.99 -10.12 -4.19
C SER A 132 -14.94 -9.70 -5.24
N GLU A 133 -14.30 -8.55 -5.09
CA GLU A 133 -13.26 -8.05 -6.01
C GLU A 133 -11.83 -8.27 -5.49
N ILE A 134 -11.68 -8.90 -4.31
CA ILE A 134 -10.39 -9.08 -3.65
C ILE A 134 -9.99 -10.56 -3.71
N ASP A 135 -9.25 -10.92 -4.76
CA ASP A 135 -8.58 -12.22 -4.84
C ASP A 135 -7.54 -12.33 -3.70
N GLY A 136 -7.68 -13.34 -2.84
CA GLY A 136 -6.75 -13.61 -1.73
C GLY A 136 -7.23 -13.21 -0.33
N GLY A 137 -8.53 -13.38 -0.04
CA GLY A 137 -9.23 -12.85 1.14
C GLY A 137 -8.60 -13.02 2.54
N ALA A 138 -7.69 -13.96 2.77
CA ALA A 138 -6.94 -14.05 4.03
C ALA A 138 -5.67 -13.15 4.03
N ASP A 139 -4.89 -13.20 2.94
CA ASP A 139 -3.64 -12.46 2.80
C ASP A 139 -3.90 -10.95 2.66
N PHE A 140 -5.02 -10.57 2.03
CA PHE A 140 -5.42 -9.17 1.93
C PHE A 140 -5.75 -8.56 3.30
N LEU A 141 -6.49 -9.29 4.14
CA LEU A 141 -6.83 -8.84 5.48
C LEU A 141 -5.57 -8.65 6.32
N GLU A 142 -4.62 -9.58 6.22
CA GLU A 142 -3.34 -9.45 6.92
C GLU A 142 -2.52 -8.24 6.43
N ALA A 143 -2.45 -8.03 5.10
CA ALA A 143 -1.72 -6.91 4.50
C ALA A 143 -2.36 -5.55 4.80
N PHE A 144 -3.70 -5.47 4.76
CA PHE A 144 -4.46 -4.27 5.11
C PHE A 144 -4.18 -3.89 6.56
N MET A 145 -4.29 -4.82 7.50
CA MET A 145 -4.12 -4.57 8.93
C MET A 145 -2.69 -4.16 9.29
N ARG A 146 -1.69 -4.76 8.65
CA ARG A 146 -0.28 -4.34 8.79
C ARG A 146 -0.06 -2.90 8.34
N ARG A 147 -0.86 -2.40 7.39
CA ARG A 147 -0.79 -1.02 6.90
C ARG A 147 -1.53 -0.03 7.80
N VAL A 148 -2.60 -0.44 8.48
CA VAL A 148 -3.30 0.41 9.46
C VAL A 148 -2.57 0.48 10.81
N GLY A 149 -1.53 -0.35 11.02
CA GLY A 149 -0.68 -0.30 12.22
C GLY A 149 -1.35 -0.86 13.48
N GLY A 150 -2.40 -1.66 13.32
CA GLY A 150 -3.11 -2.29 14.45
C GLY A 150 -2.44 -3.60 14.85
N ASP A 151 -2.07 -3.71 16.13
CA ASP A 151 -1.65 -4.97 16.75
C ASP A 151 -2.89 -5.85 16.96
N TRP A 152 -2.93 -7.05 16.36
CA TRP A 152 -4.07 -7.95 16.51
C TRP A 152 -4.00 -8.64 17.89
N PRO A 153 -5.08 -8.62 18.71
CA PRO A 153 -5.11 -9.40 19.93
C PRO A 153 -5.02 -10.90 19.58
N ARG A 154 -3.84 -11.48 19.81
CA ARG A 154 -3.55 -12.91 19.53
C ARG A 154 -4.23 -13.88 20.49
N SER A 155 -4.93 -13.37 21.51
CA SER A 155 -5.67 -14.18 22.47
C SER A 155 -7.15 -13.83 22.39
N GLU A 156 -7.96 -14.88 22.20
CA GLU A 156 -9.44 -14.88 22.15
C GLU A 156 -10.05 -14.51 20.79
N SER A 157 -9.96 -15.48 19.87
CA SER A 157 -10.81 -15.60 18.68
C SER A 157 -12.26 -15.98 19.05
N GLU A 158 -12.86 -15.33 20.03
CA GLU A 158 -14.27 -15.51 20.38
C GLU A 158 -15.06 -14.31 19.89
N HIS A 159 -15.95 -14.57 18.92
CA HIS A 159 -17.01 -13.70 18.41
C HIS A 159 -16.69 -12.77 17.23
N VAL A 160 -16.10 -13.29 16.15
CA VAL A 160 -16.33 -12.72 14.81
C VAL A 160 -17.48 -13.49 14.17
N THR A 161 -18.69 -12.94 14.22
CA THR A 161 -19.86 -13.50 13.51
C THR A 161 -19.95 -12.89 12.12
N VAL A 162 -19.81 -13.72 11.09
CA VAL A 162 -20.06 -13.34 9.71
C VAL A 162 -21.54 -13.61 9.42
N GLU A 163 -22.37 -12.57 9.40
CA GLU A 163 -23.77 -12.68 8.94
C GLU A 163 -23.86 -12.41 7.44
N GLU A 164 -24.36 -13.40 6.68
CA GLU A 164 -24.67 -13.26 5.26
C GLU A 164 -26.04 -12.58 5.12
N VAL A 165 -26.05 -11.27 4.92
CA VAL A 165 -27.30 -10.52 4.72
C VAL A 165 -27.65 -10.54 3.23
N GLN A 166 -28.71 -11.27 2.85
CA GLN A 166 -29.30 -11.19 1.52
C GLN A 166 -30.01 -9.85 1.34
N SER A 167 -29.49 -9.00 0.45
CA SER A 167 -30.14 -7.75 0.06
C SER A 167 -31.24 -8.00 -0.98
N ALA A 168 -32.40 -7.37 -0.80
CA ALA A 168 -33.58 -7.53 -1.65
C ALA A 168 -33.43 -6.95 -3.08
N GLU A 169 -32.39 -6.16 -3.36
CA GLU A 169 -32.24 -5.44 -4.64
C GLU A 169 -31.13 -5.94 -5.56
N GLY A 170 -30.47 -7.06 -5.24
CA GLY A 170 -29.47 -7.63 -6.14
C GLY A 170 -28.41 -8.39 -5.37
N SER A 171 -27.95 -9.49 -5.96
CA SER A 171 -26.98 -10.42 -5.42
C SER A 171 -25.67 -9.74 -5.03
N GLY A 172 -25.58 -9.26 -3.79
CA GLY A 172 -24.38 -8.70 -3.20
C GLY A 172 -24.22 -9.25 -1.80
N ARG A 173 -23.17 -10.04 -1.57
CA ARG A 173 -22.81 -10.54 -0.24
C ARG A 173 -22.17 -9.41 0.55
N ARG A 174 -22.70 -9.11 1.73
CA ARG A 174 -22.07 -8.24 2.73
C ARG A 174 -21.51 -9.09 3.86
N ILE A 175 -20.28 -8.79 4.27
CA ILE A 175 -19.68 -9.32 5.49
C ILE A 175 -19.69 -8.17 6.49
N VAL A 176 -20.47 -8.32 7.56
CA VAL A 176 -20.47 -7.38 8.68
C VAL A 176 -19.55 -7.97 9.75
N ILE A 177 -18.48 -7.27 10.09
CA ILE A 177 -17.61 -7.62 11.21
C ILE A 177 -18.02 -6.73 12.38
N GLN A 178 -18.72 -7.29 13.37
CA GLN A 178 -18.94 -6.60 14.64
C GLN A 178 -17.76 -6.90 15.57
N LEU A 179 -17.09 -5.84 16.02
CA LEU A 179 -16.13 -5.91 17.13
C LEU A 179 -16.91 -5.51 18.38
N LYS A 180 -16.95 -6.40 19.39
CA LYS A 180 -17.51 -6.08 20.71
C LYS A 180 -16.46 -5.41 21.59
#